data_AF-A0A4Q6CCI2-F1
#
_entry.id   AF-A0A4Q6CCI2-F1
#
_cell.length_a   1.000
_cell.length_b   1.000
_cell.length_c   1.000
_cell.angle_alpha   90.00
_cell.angle_beta   90.00
_cell.angle_gamma   90.00
#
_symmetry.space_group_name_H-M   'P 1'
#
loop_
_entity.id
_entity.type
_entity.pdbx_description
1 polymer ?
#
loop_
_entity_poly.entity_id
_entity_poly.type
_entity_poly.pdbx_seq_one_letter_code
_entity_poly.pdbx_strand_id
1 'polypeptide(L)'
;MPSRRINLNNQPSAGRLKATLPQLDHPFMTATTCRSALLLLALATCQTLPVFSQEATAAPAVPVPAPEMSDAINKVYPALVRIYVVMEEGADGTMKKMQGSGSGAIISPEGHVLTNHHVAGRGTRFVCTLSNHDEVDATLVGTDALADLAILKLDLSTRRFKDQPLAVATFGDSDKLKTGDLVFAMGSPGGLSQSVTRGIVANTEMIVPRHQIGLTLDGEKVGELVRWIGHDA
;
A
#
# COMPACT_ATOMS: atom_id res chain seq x y z
N MET A 1 -9.35 -49.23 -23.46
CA MET A 1 -8.13 -49.97 -23.88
C MET A 1 -8.27 -50.22 -25.37
N PRO A 2 -7.23 -50.05 -26.21
CA PRO A 2 -5.80 -49.75 -25.96
C PRO A 2 -5.41 -48.37 -26.59
N SER A 3 -4.21 -47.79 -26.56
CA SER A 3 -2.99 -47.85 -25.72
C SER A 3 -2.06 -46.70 -26.19
N ARG A 4 -1.59 -45.87 -25.23
CA ARG A 4 -0.33 -45.08 -25.16
C ARG A 4 0.40 -44.64 -26.44
N ARG A 5 0.73 -43.33 -26.51
CA ARG A 5 2.12 -42.82 -26.38
C ARG A 5 2.11 -41.37 -25.86
N ILE A 6 2.76 -41.18 -24.72
CA ILE A 6 3.16 -39.89 -24.15
C ILE A 6 4.47 -39.49 -24.84
N ASN A 7 4.57 -38.27 -25.36
CA ASN A 7 5.84 -37.67 -25.73
C ASN A 7 6.19 -36.58 -24.71
N LEU A 8 7.19 -36.90 -23.87
CA LEU A 8 7.89 -36.01 -22.97
C LEU A 8 9.03 -35.38 -23.77
N ASN A 9 8.97 -34.07 -24.03
CA ASN A 9 10.12 -33.15 -24.14
C ASN A 9 9.67 -31.82 -24.72
N ASN A 10 9.35 -30.85 -23.85
CA ASN A 10 9.61 -29.45 -24.17
C ASN A 10 9.82 -28.65 -22.88
N GLN A 11 11.06 -28.68 -22.39
CA GLN A 11 11.58 -27.78 -21.36
C GLN A 11 12.24 -26.59 -22.06
N PRO A 12 11.83 -25.33 -21.82
CA PRO A 12 12.69 -24.20 -22.12
C PRO A 12 13.68 -24.01 -20.96
N SER A 13 14.95 -24.23 -21.28
CA SER A 13 16.12 -24.07 -20.43
C SER A 13 16.28 -22.65 -19.86
N ALA A 14 16.69 -22.59 -18.59
CA ALA A 14 17.09 -21.40 -17.87
C ALA A 14 18.18 -20.58 -18.58
N GLY A 15 17.83 -19.38 -19.05
CA GLY A 15 18.76 -18.34 -19.48
C GLY A 15 19.09 -17.40 -18.32
N ARG A 16 20.20 -17.66 -17.63
CA ARG A 16 20.75 -16.77 -16.59
C ARG A 16 21.36 -15.53 -17.27
N LEU A 17 20.72 -14.37 -17.12
CA LEU A 17 21.30 -13.07 -17.47
C LEU A 17 22.55 -12.83 -16.61
N LYS A 18 23.73 -12.84 -17.24
CA LYS A 18 25.00 -12.41 -16.64
C LYS A 18 25.14 -10.90 -16.83
N ALA A 19 25.14 -10.14 -15.73
CA ALA A 19 25.60 -8.76 -15.74
C ALA A 19 27.14 -8.77 -15.62
N THR A 20 27.82 -8.30 -16.66
CA THR A 20 29.27 -8.10 -16.71
C THR A 20 29.59 -6.73 -16.12
N LEU A 21 30.29 -6.69 -14.97
CA LEU A 21 30.92 -5.47 -14.45
C LEU A 21 32.33 -5.33 -15.06
N PRO A 22 32.78 -4.11 -15.42
CA PRO A 22 34.18 -3.88 -15.80
C PRO A 22 35.08 -3.88 -14.56
N GLN A 23 36.13 -4.70 -14.58
CA GLN A 23 37.24 -4.67 -13.62
C GLN A 23 38.16 -3.48 -13.91
N LEU A 24 38.51 -2.72 -12.88
CA LEU A 24 39.64 -1.79 -12.89
C LEU A 24 40.79 -2.44 -12.10
N ASP A 25 41.87 -2.74 -12.81
CA ASP A 25 43.10 -3.30 -12.29
C ASP A 25 43.95 -2.21 -11.61
N HIS A 26 44.36 -2.44 -10.36
CA HIS A 26 45.55 -1.80 -9.79
C HIS A 26 46.43 -2.82 -9.04
N PRO A 27 47.76 -2.74 -9.16
CA PRO A 27 48.66 -3.78 -8.67
C PRO A 27 49.28 -3.47 -7.30
N PHE A 28 49.44 -4.54 -6.53
CA PHE A 28 50.59 -4.89 -5.69
C PHE A 28 50.91 -4.15 -4.37
N MET A 29 51.32 -5.01 -3.43
CA MET A 29 52.28 -4.83 -2.33
C MET A 29 51.79 -4.57 -0.89
N THR A 30 51.56 -5.71 -0.20
CA THR A 30 52.25 -6.17 1.02
C THR A 30 52.50 -5.19 2.18
N ALA A 31 51.99 -5.52 3.37
CA ALA A 31 52.77 -5.51 4.62
C ALA A 31 52.02 -6.19 5.80
N THR A 32 52.44 -7.41 6.07
CA THR A 32 52.78 -8.02 7.37
C THR A 32 52.32 -7.31 8.66
N THR A 33 51.55 -8.06 9.44
CA THR A 33 51.32 -7.97 10.89
C THR A 33 52.59 -7.70 11.71
N CYS A 34 52.58 -6.75 12.65
CA CYS A 34 53.32 -6.93 13.90
C CYS A 34 52.76 -6.13 15.08
N ARG A 35 52.71 -6.87 16.19
CA ARG A 35 52.38 -6.59 17.58
C ARG A 35 52.97 -5.31 18.22
N SER A 36 52.15 -4.74 19.09
CA SER A 36 52.45 -4.31 20.48
C SER A 36 53.38 -3.13 20.78
N ALA A 37 52.80 -2.23 21.60
CA ALA A 37 53.40 -1.46 22.70
C ALA A 37 54.37 -0.30 22.38
N LEU A 38 53.94 0.94 22.62
CA LEU A 38 54.67 1.87 23.50
C LEU A 38 53.81 3.07 23.94
N LEU A 39 53.91 3.35 25.23
CA LEU A 39 53.37 4.51 25.97
C LEU A 39 54.33 5.70 25.82
N LEU A 40 53.84 6.92 25.53
CA LEU A 40 54.24 8.21 26.17
C LEU A 40 53.76 9.47 25.41
N LEU A 41 52.85 10.19 26.08
CA LEU A 41 52.75 11.64 26.28
C LEU A 41 53.54 12.60 25.34
N ALA A 42 52.83 13.45 24.60
CA ALA A 42 53.35 14.74 24.12
C ALA A 42 52.22 15.77 23.93
N LEU A 43 52.57 17.03 24.18
CA LEU A 43 51.73 18.16 24.58
C LEU A 43 50.85 18.77 23.48
N ALA A 44 49.72 19.30 23.95
CA ALA A 44 49.04 20.54 23.55
C ALA A 44 49.61 21.31 22.34
N THR A 45 48.84 21.31 21.24
CA THR A 45 48.53 22.53 20.47
C THR A 45 47.08 22.46 20.00
N CYS A 46 46.20 23.19 20.69
CA CYS A 46 44.83 23.44 20.25
C CYS A 46 44.89 24.44 19.10
N GLN A 47 44.97 23.95 17.85
CA GLN A 47 44.80 24.79 16.67
C GLN A 47 43.33 24.81 16.30
N THR A 48 42.70 25.97 16.48
CA THR A 48 41.32 26.24 16.08
C THR A 48 41.25 26.32 14.56
N LEU A 49 40.82 25.23 13.91
CA LEU A 49 40.37 25.32 12.53
C LEU A 49 39.06 26.11 12.51
N PRO A 50 38.90 27.08 11.59
CA PRO A 50 37.64 27.78 11.44
C PRO A 50 36.60 26.76 10.97
N VAL A 51 35.63 26.45 11.84
CA VAL A 51 34.42 25.75 11.45
C VAL A 51 33.68 26.68 10.50
N PHE A 52 33.68 26.34 9.23
CA PHE A 52 32.86 27.01 8.23
C PHE A 52 31.40 26.65 8.55
N SER A 53 30.73 27.52 9.31
CA SER A 53 29.28 27.42 9.53
C SER A 53 28.61 27.61 8.19
N GLN A 54 28.23 26.50 7.56
CA GLN A 54 27.29 26.51 6.47
C GLN A 54 25.95 26.89 7.08
N GLU A 55 25.57 28.14 6.93
CA GLU A 55 24.25 28.64 7.27
C GLU A 55 23.26 27.81 6.45
N ALA A 56 22.62 26.84 7.10
CA ALA A 56 21.65 25.99 6.48
C ALA A 56 20.48 26.88 6.08
N THR A 57 20.43 27.29 4.80
CA THR A 57 19.24 27.85 4.19
C THR A 57 18.10 26.90 4.52
N ALA A 58 17.18 27.38 5.36
CA ALA A 58 16.01 26.62 5.79
C ALA A 58 15.35 26.03 4.54
N ALA A 59 15.22 24.71 4.52
CA ALA A 59 14.40 24.02 3.53
C ALA A 59 13.05 24.75 3.45
N PRO A 60 12.46 24.93 2.25
CA PRO A 60 11.18 25.61 2.14
C PRO A 60 10.20 24.92 3.07
N ALA A 61 9.61 25.70 3.99
CA ALA A 61 8.65 25.20 4.94
C ALA A 61 7.55 24.49 4.16
N VAL A 62 7.41 23.18 4.36
CA VAL A 62 6.28 22.43 3.81
C VAL A 62 5.03 23.17 4.27
N PRO A 63 4.14 23.61 3.36
CA PRO A 63 2.97 24.38 3.75
C PRO A 63 2.16 23.53 4.73
N VAL A 64 2.10 23.98 5.99
CA VAL A 64 1.24 23.41 7.01
C VAL A 64 -0.17 23.45 6.44
N PRO A 65 -0.93 22.33 6.49
CA PRO A 65 -2.30 22.31 6.04
C PRO A 65 -3.09 23.50 6.59
N ALA A 66 -3.77 24.24 5.72
CA ALA A 66 -4.71 25.26 6.18
C ALA A 66 -5.70 24.61 7.18
N PRO A 67 -6.13 25.31 8.24
CA PRO A 67 -6.95 24.72 9.30
C PRO A 67 -8.21 24.00 8.79
N GLU A 68 -8.84 24.52 7.74
CA GLU A 68 -10.01 23.90 7.10
C GLU A 68 -9.73 22.50 6.52
N MET A 69 -8.49 22.24 6.11
CA MET A 69 -8.06 20.98 5.52
C MET A 69 -7.88 19.89 6.58
N SER A 70 -7.39 20.29 7.76
CA SER A 70 -7.28 19.41 8.93
C SER A 70 -8.66 18.97 9.42
N ASP A 71 -9.66 19.85 9.35
CA ASP A 71 -11.04 19.53 9.75
C ASP A 71 -11.67 18.49 8.82
N ALA A 72 -11.45 18.60 7.51
CA ALA A 72 -11.91 17.61 6.53
C ALA A 72 -11.31 16.23 6.79
N ILE A 73 -9.99 16.16 7.04
CA ILE A 73 -9.30 14.90 7.37
C ILE A 73 -9.85 14.32 8.67
N ASN A 74 -9.96 15.12 9.73
CA ASN A 74 -10.45 14.68 11.04
C ASN A 74 -11.89 14.16 11.00
N LYS A 75 -12.70 14.64 10.06
CA LYS A 75 -14.07 14.16 9.86
C LYS A 75 -14.12 12.78 9.22
N VAL A 76 -13.24 12.47 8.27
CA VAL A 76 -13.26 11.22 7.51
C VAL A 76 -12.42 10.13 8.17
N TYR A 77 -11.31 10.50 8.81
CA TYR A 77 -10.36 9.58 9.43
C TYR A 77 -11.02 8.52 10.33
N PRO A 78 -12.02 8.85 11.18
CA PRO A 78 -12.66 7.85 12.03
C PRO A 78 -13.45 6.77 11.27
N ALA A 79 -13.92 7.08 10.06
CA ALA A 79 -14.69 6.18 9.19
C ALA A 79 -13.80 5.24 8.36
N LEU A 80 -12.49 5.47 8.33
CA LEU A 80 -11.55 4.62 7.63
C LEU A 80 -11.30 3.34 8.41
N VAL A 81 -11.28 2.22 7.69
CA VAL A 81 -11.06 0.91 8.26
C VAL A 81 -9.91 0.21 7.54
N ARG A 82 -9.12 -0.52 8.32
CA ARG A 82 -8.12 -1.42 7.80
C ARG A 82 -8.73 -2.81 7.68
N ILE A 83 -8.60 -3.42 6.52
CA ILE A 83 -9.18 -4.73 6.24
C ILE A 83 -8.04 -5.74 6.21
N TYR A 84 -8.14 -6.76 7.03
CA TYR A 84 -7.30 -7.94 6.97
C TYR A 84 -8.12 -9.09 6.39
N VAL A 85 -7.61 -9.70 5.33
CA VAL A 85 -8.30 -10.75 4.59
C VAL A 85 -7.48 -12.03 4.64
N VAL A 86 -8.15 -13.14 4.89
CA VAL A 86 -7.58 -14.49 4.72
C VAL A 86 -8.23 -15.09 3.49
N MET A 87 -7.40 -15.59 2.59
CA MET A 87 -7.78 -16.30 1.38
C MET A 87 -7.34 -17.76 1.51
N GLU A 88 -8.12 -18.68 0.96
CA GLU A 88 -7.73 -20.08 0.87
C GLU A 88 -7.57 -20.46 -0.59
N GLU A 89 -6.36 -20.87 -0.97
CA GLU A 89 -6.04 -21.25 -2.35
C GLU A 89 -5.58 -22.70 -2.40
N GLY A 90 -6.20 -23.47 -3.30
CA GLY A 90 -5.82 -24.86 -3.56
C GLY A 90 -4.59 -24.89 -4.46
N ALA A 91 -3.43 -25.23 -3.90
CA ALA A 91 -2.19 -25.44 -4.65
C ALA A 91 -1.63 -26.83 -4.33
N ASP A 92 -1.25 -27.58 -5.38
CA ASP A 92 -0.61 -28.90 -5.28
C ASP A 92 -1.40 -29.93 -4.44
N GLY A 93 -2.73 -29.88 -4.47
CA GLY A 93 -3.60 -30.76 -3.69
C GLY A 93 -3.70 -30.41 -2.20
N THR A 94 -3.17 -29.25 -1.79
CA THR A 94 -3.27 -28.71 -0.43
C THR A 94 -3.96 -27.35 -0.42
N MET A 95 -4.77 -27.07 0.62
CA MET A 95 -5.31 -25.73 0.85
C MET A 95 -4.27 -24.90 1.61
N LYS A 96 -3.73 -23.87 0.95
CA LYS A 96 -2.82 -22.90 1.58
C LYS A 96 -3.62 -21.65 1.97
N LYS A 97 -3.38 -21.16 3.19
CA LYS A 97 -3.92 -19.89 3.65
C LYS A 97 -2.98 -18.77 3.22
N MET A 98 -3.50 -17.83 2.45
CA MET A 98 -2.81 -16.59 2.09
C MET A 98 -3.44 -15.43 2.84
N GLN A 99 -2.63 -14.44 3.18
CA GLN A 99 -3.08 -13.26 3.93
C GLN A 99 -2.93 -12.05 3.01
N GLY A 100 -3.94 -11.19 3.03
CA GLY A 100 -3.94 -9.91 2.35
C GLY A 100 -4.32 -8.79 3.30
N SER A 101 -4.03 -7.57 2.89
CA SER A 101 -4.45 -6.38 3.62
C SER A 101 -4.91 -5.31 2.65
N GLY A 102 -5.84 -4.49 3.10
CA GLY A 102 -6.35 -3.37 2.32
C GLY A 102 -7.03 -2.36 3.21
N SER A 103 -7.72 -1.43 2.57
CA SER A 103 -8.42 -0.34 3.24
C SER A 103 -9.86 -0.28 2.77
N GLY A 104 -10.70 0.33 3.59
CA GLY A 104 -12.06 0.65 3.22
C GLY A 104 -12.58 1.84 4.00
N ALA A 105 -13.80 2.24 3.69
CA ALA A 105 -14.52 3.28 4.39
C ALA A 105 -15.91 2.78 4.79
N ILE A 106 -16.35 3.15 5.99
CA ILE A 106 -17.71 2.86 6.46
C ILE A 106 -18.66 3.83 5.76
N ILE A 107 -19.64 3.31 5.03
CA ILE A 107 -20.58 4.09 4.22
C ILE A 107 -22.01 4.12 4.79
N SER A 108 -22.30 3.31 5.81
CA SER A 108 -23.60 3.34 6.48
C SER A 108 -23.49 3.01 7.98
N PRO A 109 -24.40 3.55 8.81
CA PRO A 109 -24.40 3.30 10.26
C PRO A 109 -24.73 1.86 10.63
N GLU A 110 -25.31 1.08 9.70
CA GLU A 110 -25.48 -0.36 9.85
C GLU A 110 -24.14 -1.11 9.76
N GLY A 111 -23.03 -0.45 9.41
CA GLY A 111 -21.70 -1.05 9.34
C GLY A 111 -21.38 -1.64 7.97
N HIS A 112 -21.89 -1.05 6.89
CA HIS A 112 -21.43 -1.37 5.54
C HIS A 112 -20.09 -0.67 5.27
N VAL A 113 -19.12 -1.43 4.77
CA VAL A 113 -17.79 -0.97 4.41
C VAL A 113 -17.60 -1.13 2.92
N LEU A 114 -17.23 -0.04 2.24
CA LEU A 114 -16.82 -0.05 0.84
C LEU A 114 -15.31 -0.28 0.75
N THR A 115 -14.91 -1.20 -0.13
CA THR A 115 -13.51 -1.50 -0.45
C THR A 115 -13.40 -1.95 -1.90
N ASN A 116 -12.19 -2.28 -2.35
CA ASN A 116 -11.96 -2.79 -3.69
C ASN A 116 -12.30 -4.29 -3.80
N HIS A 117 -12.75 -4.70 -4.98
CA HIS A 117 -12.92 -6.13 -5.29
C HIS A 117 -11.59 -6.87 -5.16
N HIS A 118 -10.49 -6.29 -5.64
CA HIS A 118 -9.20 -6.97 -5.56
C HIS A 118 -8.68 -7.17 -4.12
N VAL A 119 -9.23 -6.45 -3.13
CA VAL A 119 -8.93 -6.66 -1.72
C VAL A 119 -9.79 -7.78 -1.14
N ALA A 120 -11.11 -7.74 -1.37
CA ALA A 120 -12.05 -8.56 -0.63
C ALA A 120 -12.71 -9.70 -1.43
N GLY A 121 -12.68 -9.67 -2.75
CA GLY A 121 -13.46 -10.55 -3.63
C GLY A 121 -13.19 -12.04 -3.43
N ARG A 122 -11.98 -12.41 -3.00
CA ARG A 122 -11.56 -13.81 -2.76
C ARG A 122 -11.40 -14.18 -1.29
N GLY A 123 -11.73 -13.27 -0.38
CA GLY A 123 -11.56 -13.51 1.04
C GLY A 123 -12.56 -14.53 1.58
N THR A 124 -12.07 -15.47 2.39
CA THR A 124 -12.91 -16.41 3.15
C THR A 124 -13.21 -15.88 4.55
N ARG A 125 -12.30 -15.08 5.11
CA ARG A 125 -12.48 -14.41 6.40
C ARG A 125 -11.97 -12.97 6.34
N PHE A 126 -12.73 -12.07 6.94
CA PHE A 126 -12.40 -10.65 7.02
C PHE A 126 -12.39 -10.19 8.47
N VAL A 127 -11.34 -9.48 8.85
CA VAL A 127 -11.24 -8.79 10.12
C VAL A 127 -10.98 -7.32 9.81
N CYS A 128 -11.87 -6.45 10.26
CA CYS A 128 -11.76 -5.00 10.07
C CYS A 128 -11.27 -4.36 11.36
N THR A 129 -10.16 -3.63 11.30
CA THR A 129 -9.70 -2.77 12.39
C THR A 129 -10.22 -1.35 12.16
N LEU A 130 -11.03 -0.87 13.11
CA LEU A 130 -11.53 0.51 13.16
C LEU A 130 -10.42 1.48 13.60
N SER A 131 -10.65 2.78 13.40
CA SER A 131 -9.72 3.86 13.81
C SER A 131 -9.41 3.90 15.31
N ASN A 132 -10.32 3.41 16.15
CA ASN A 132 -10.13 3.25 17.60
C ASN A 132 -9.41 1.94 17.98
N HIS A 133 -8.79 1.24 17.02
CA HIS A 133 -8.12 -0.05 17.17
C HIS A 133 -9.07 -1.20 17.56
N ASP A 134 -10.38 -1.03 17.40
CA ASP A 134 -11.34 -2.11 17.60
C ASP A 134 -11.35 -3.07 16.42
N GLU A 135 -11.23 -4.37 16.70
CA GLU A 135 -11.23 -5.41 15.68
C GLU A 135 -12.62 -6.03 15.62
N VAL A 136 -13.19 -6.06 14.43
CA VAL A 136 -14.57 -6.48 14.18
C VAL A 136 -14.55 -7.47 13.04
N ASP A 137 -15.15 -8.64 13.23
CA ASP A 137 -15.30 -9.59 12.13
C ASP A 137 -16.27 -9.01 11.08
N ALA A 138 -16.03 -9.35 9.81
CA ALA A 138 -16.86 -8.88 8.71
C ALA A 138 -17.20 -10.00 7.73
N THR A 139 -18.32 -9.84 7.03
CA THR A 139 -18.78 -10.77 5.99
C THR A 139 -18.89 -10.04 4.65
N LEU A 140 -18.63 -10.76 3.56
CA LEU A 140 -18.83 -10.22 2.21
C LEU A 140 -20.33 -10.19 1.89
N VAL A 141 -20.86 -9.01 1.56
CA VAL A 141 -22.27 -8.83 1.15
C VAL A 141 -22.39 -9.01 -0.36
N GLY A 142 -21.47 -8.43 -1.11
CA GLY A 142 -21.47 -8.46 -2.56
C GLY A 142 -20.22 -7.84 -3.14
N THR A 143 -19.95 -8.16 -4.40
CA THR A 143 -18.79 -7.65 -5.11
C THR A 143 -19.08 -7.51 -6.60
N ASP A 144 -18.41 -6.55 -7.22
CA ASP A 144 -18.44 -6.27 -8.65
C ASP A 144 -17.00 -6.17 -9.15
N ALA A 145 -16.56 -7.20 -9.87
CA ALA A 145 -15.23 -7.24 -10.45
C ALA A 145 -15.04 -6.14 -11.52
N LEU A 146 -16.04 -5.87 -12.35
CA LEU A 146 -15.94 -4.90 -13.44
C LEU A 146 -15.72 -3.48 -12.94
N ALA A 147 -16.34 -3.15 -11.80
CA ALA A 147 -16.16 -1.88 -11.11
C ALA A 147 -14.97 -1.86 -10.13
N ASP A 148 -14.33 -3.00 -9.88
CA ASP A 148 -13.38 -3.22 -8.79
C ASP A 148 -13.93 -2.80 -7.41
N LEU A 149 -15.20 -3.12 -7.12
CA LEU A 149 -15.85 -2.75 -5.85
C LEU A 149 -16.30 -3.98 -5.05
N ALA A 150 -16.26 -3.86 -3.72
CA ALA A 150 -16.80 -4.83 -2.79
C ALA A 150 -17.43 -4.14 -1.57
N ILE A 151 -18.51 -4.75 -1.06
CA ILE A 151 -19.17 -4.33 0.17
C ILE A 151 -19.00 -5.41 1.22
N LEU A 152 -18.40 -5.04 2.35
CA LEU A 152 -18.33 -5.85 3.55
C LEU A 152 -19.37 -5.36 4.57
N LYS A 153 -19.90 -6.28 5.38
CA LYS A 153 -20.77 -5.98 6.52
C LYS A 153 -20.02 -6.30 7.80
N LEU A 154 -19.85 -5.30 8.66
CA LEU A 154 -19.31 -5.46 10.00
C LEU A 154 -20.33 -6.19 10.89
N ASP A 155 -19.85 -7.16 11.66
CA ASP A 155 -20.61 -7.76 12.75
C ASP A 155 -20.53 -6.87 14.00
N LEU A 156 -21.51 -5.99 14.17
CA LEU A 156 -21.54 -5.05 15.29
C LEU A 156 -21.66 -5.74 16.65
N SER A 157 -22.03 -7.02 16.70
CA SER A 157 -22.12 -7.78 17.94
C SER A 157 -20.75 -8.09 18.54
N THR A 158 -19.70 -8.22 17.71
CA THR A 158 -18.32 -8.49 18.11
C THR A 158 -17.54 -7.23 18.51
N ARG A 159 -18.12 -6.04 18.26
CA ARG A 159 -17.51 -4.75 18.57
C ARG A 159 -17.34 -4.58 20.08
N ARG A 160 -16.17 -4.10 20.52
CA ARG A 160 -15.89 -3.83 21.94
C ARG A 160 -16.56 -2.56 22.42
N PHE A 161 -16.57 -1.51 21.60
CA PHE A 161 -17.12 -0.20 21.96
C PHE A 161 -18.54 -0.01 21.42
N LYS A 162 -19.51 -0.73 22.01
CA LYS A 162 -20.92 -0.73 21.55
C LYS A 162 -21.65 0.59 21.76
N ASP A 163 -21.27 1.34 22.79
CA ASP A 163 -21.93 2.60 23.16
C ASP A 163 -21.49 3.80 22.28
N GLN A 164 -20.46 3.62 21.45
CA GLN A 164 -19.98 4.67 20.55
C GLN A 164 -20.63 4.54 19.18
N PRO A 165 -21.17 5.61 18.57
CA PRO A 165 -21.66 5.54 17.21
C PRO A 165 -20.53 5.18 16.23
N LEU A 166 -20.87 4.54 15.12
CA LEU A 166 -19.94 4.37 14.01
C LEU A 166 -19.78 5.69 13.28
N ALA A 167 -18.54 6.06 12.98
CA ALA A 167 -18.27 7.14 12.04
C ALA A 167 -18.54 6.66 10.62
N VAL A 168 -19.23 7.48 9.84
CA VAL A 168 -19.67 7.16 8.49
C VAL A 168 -19.15 8.22 7.53
N ALA A 169 -18.50 7.78 6.46
CA ALA A 169 -18.09 8.63 5.36
C ALA A 169 -19.31 8.98 4.49
N THR A 170 -19.40 10.25 4.09
CA THR A 170 -20.45 10.72 3.18
C THR A 170 -19.90 10.75 1.76
N PHE A 171 -20.69 10.30 0.79
CA PHE A 171 -20.33 10.43 -0.62
C PHE A 171 -20.40 11.88 -1.08
N GLY A 172 -19.38 12.29 -1.83
CA GLY A 172 -19.39 13.52 -2.61
C GLY A 172 -20.02 13.31 -3.98
N ASP A 173 -20.25 14.42 -4.69
CA ASP A 173 -20.72 14.41 -6.07
C ASP A 173 -19.51 14.47 -7.01
N SER A 174 -19.21 13.36 -7.69
CA SER A 174 -18.06 13.25 -8.59
C SER A 174 -18.19 14.11 -9.85
N ASP A 175 -19.41 14.44 -10.27
CA ASP A 175 -19.65 15.22 -11.50
C ASP A 175 -19.27 16.69 -11.33
N LYS A 176 -19.10 17.13 -10.08
CA LYS A 176 -18.67 18.50 -9.74
C LYS A 176 -17.15 18.65 -9.65
N LEU A 177 -16.38 17.56 -9.66
CA LEU A 177 -14.93 17.61 -9.57
C LEU A 177 -14.31 18.26 -10.80
N LYS A 178 -13.26 19.04 -10.58
CA LYS A 178 -12.49 19.71 -11.63
C LYS A 178 -11.01 19.36 -11.50
N THR A 179 -10.32 19.32 -12.62
CA THR A 179 -8.85 19.21 -12.63
C THR A 179 -8.25 20.37 -11.85
N GLY A 180 -7.31 20.07 -10.96
CA GLY A 180 -6.70 21.04 -10.04
C GLY A 180 -7.36 21.13 -8.67
N ASP A 181 -8.51 20.50 -8.45
CA ASP A 181 -9.11 20.40 -7.11
C ASP A 181 -8.18 19.61 -6.18
N LEU A 182 -8.09 20.04 -4.92
CA LEU A 182 -7.30 19.36 -3.90
C LEU A 182 -8.00 18.06 -3.46
N VAL A 183 -7.23 16.98 -3.37
CA VAL A 183 -7.71 15.67 -2.93
C VAL A 183 -6.77 15.03 -1.92
N PHE A 184 -7.33 14.14 -1.11
CA PHE A 184 -6.61 13.34 -0.13
C PHE A 184 -6.83 11.86 -0.43
N ALA A 185 -5.73 11.15 -0.68
CA ALA A 185 -5.73 9.69 -0.64
C ALA A 185 -5.53 9.25 0.81
N MET A 186 -6.53 8.60 1.39
CA MET A 186 -6.48 8.12 2.76
C MET A 186 -6.71 6.61 2.80
N GLY A 187 -5.86 5.89 3.50
CA GLY A 187 -5.92 4.44 3.61
C GLY A 187 -4.86 3.90 4.53
N SER A 188 -4.65 2.58 4.50
CA SER A 188 -3.60 1.87 5.21
C SER A 188 -2.80 1.02 4.22
N PRO A 189 -1.73 1.57 3.61
CA PRO A 189 -0.91 0.82 2.68
C PRO A 189 -0.27 -0.38 3.39
N GLY A 190 -0.46 -1.58 2.82
CA GLY A 190 0.05 -2.84 3.39
C GLY A 190 -0.49 -3.19 4.77
N GLY A 191 -1.56 -2.54 5.24
CA GLY A 191 -2.19 -2.81 6.52
C GLY A 191 -1.32 -2.51 7.76
N LEU A 192 -0.33 -1.62 7.64
CA LEU A 192 0.56 -1.27 8.77
C LEU A 192 0.00 -0.11 9.59
N SER A 193 -0.05 1.07 8.98
CA SER A 193 -0.55 2.31 9.59
C SER A 193 -1.49 3.00 8.62
N GLN A 194 -2.40 3.82 9.13
CA GLN A 194 -3.19 4.71 8.29
C GLN A 194 -2.30 5.87 7.82
N SER A 195 -2.35 6.19 6.55
CA SER A 195 -1.60 7.27 5.90
C SER A 195 -2.55 8.18 5.15
N VAL A 196 -2.17 9.45 5.06
CA VAL A 196 -2.85 10.47 4.28
C VAL A 196 -1.85 11.08 3.32
N THR A 197 -2.13 11.00 2.01
CA THR A 197 -1.35 11.67 0.97
C THR A 197 -2.20 12.77 0.35
N ARG A 198 -1.59 13.93 0.13
CA ARG A 198 -2.24 15.09 -0.52
C ARG A 198 -1.81 15.16 -1.97
N GLY A 199 -2.78 15.43 -2.84
CA GLY A 199 -2.53 15.71 -4.25
C GLY A 199 -3.61 16.60 -4.85
N ILE A 200 -3.62 16.65 -6.18
CA ILE A 200 -4.61 17.32 -6.99
C ILE A 200 -5.29 16.32 -7.94
N VAL A 201 -6.52 16.62 -8.34
CA VAL A 201 -7.18 15.90 -9.43
C VAL A 201 -6.41 16.21 -10.72
N ALA A 202 -5.78 15.19 -11.29
CA ALA A 202 -5.10 15.27 -12.57
C ALA A 202 -6.07 15.05 -13.74
N ASN A 203 -7.01 14.12 -13.60
CA ASN A 203 -8.00 13.80 -14.64
C ASN A 203 -9.31 13.31 -14.00
N THR A 204 -10.45 13.86 -14.44
CA THR A 204 -11.78 13.47 -13.96
C THR A 204 -12.41 12.34 -14.76
N GLU A 205 -11.92 12.06 -15.98
CA GLU A 205 -12.36 10.96 -16.85
C GLU A 205 -11.16 10.21 -17.43
N MET A 206 -10.33 9.66 -16.54
CA MET A 206 -9.26 8.78 -16.97
C MET A 206 -9.85 7.47 -17.49
N ILE A 207 -9.69 7.25 -18.80
CA ILE A 207 -9.99 5.99 -19.46
C ILE A 207 -8.68 5.23 -19.62
N VAL A 208 -8.56 4.12 -18.91
CA VAL A 208 -7.40 3.24 -19.03
C VAL A 208 -7.54 2.43 -20.32
N PRO A 209 -6.61 2.53 -21.28
CA PRO A 209 -6.67 1.73 -22.49
C PRO A 209 -6.57 0.25 -22.14
N ARG A 210 -7.42 -0.58 -22.76
CA ARG A 210 -7.53 -2.05 -22.56
C ARG A 210 -6.18 -2.81 -22.59
N HIS A 211 -5.14 -2.25 -23.20
CA HIS A 211 -3.83 -2.90 -23.35
C HIS A 211 -2.73 -2.42 -22.39
N GLN A 212 -2.94 -1.37 -21.58
CA GLN A 212 -1.85 -0.71 -20.84
C GLN A 212 -1.86 -0.96 -19.33
N ILE A 213 -3.02 -1.15 -18.71
CA ILE A 213 -3.17 -1.48 -17.28
C ILE A 213 -4.30 -2.49 -17.11
N GLY A 214 -4.22 -3.61 -17.84
CA GLY A 214 -5.17 -4.71 -17.67
C GLY A 214 -4.99 -5.35 -16.30
N LEU A 215 -5.60 -4.78 -15.27
CA LEU A 215 -5.70 -5.40 -13.96
C LEU A 215 -6.54 -6.66 -14.15
N THR A 216 -5.85 -7.80 -14.22
CA THR A 216 -6.49 -9.10 -14.29
C THR A 216 -6.30 -9.76 -12.95
N LEU A 217 -7.39 -10.08 -12.27
CA LEU A 217 -7.37 -10.83 -11.02
C LEU A 217 -8.06 -12.18 -11.29
N ASP A 218 -7.29 -13.26 -11.23
CA ASP A 218 -7.77 -14.63 -11.43
C ASP A 218 -8.51 -14.89 -12.74
N GLY A 219 -8.09 -14.20 -13.80
CA GLY A 219 -8.68 -14.30 -15.13
C GLY A 219 -9.86 -13.35 -15.38
N GLU A 220 -10.32 -12.62 -14.36
CA GLU A 220 -11.32 -11.57 -14.50
C GLU A 220 -10.67 -10.21 -14.70
N LYS A 221 -11.27 -9.37 -15.54
CA LYS A 221 -10.81 -8.01 -15.76
C LYS A 221 -11.42 -7.10 -14.70
N VAL A 222 -10.59 -6.52 -13.86
CA VAL A 222 -11.05 -5.61 -12.80
C VAL A 222 -10.92 -4.16 -13.23
N GLY A 223 -11.98 -3.37 -13.02
CA GLY A 223 -11.95 -1.93 -13.26
C GLY A 223 -11.97 -1.49 -14.75
N GLU A 224 -12.28 -2.39 -15.69
CA GLU A 224 -12.24 -2.08 -17.14
C GLU A 224 -13.37 -1.13 -17.58
N LEU A 225 -14.49 -1.08 -16.85
CA LEU A 225 -15.69 -0.32 -17.23
C LEU A 225 -15.92 0.93 -16.37
N VAL A 226 -14.91 1.36 -15.62
CA VAL A 226 -15.01 2.51 -14.72
C VAL A 226 -14.34 3.74 -15.29
N ARG A 227 -14.97 4.89 -15.09
CA ARG A 227 -14.36 6.20 -15.27
C ARG A 227 -13.49 6.49 -14.06
N TRP A 228 -12.17 6.48 -14.24
CA TRP A 228 -11.23 6.71 -13.15
C TRP A 228 -11.02 8.19 -12.91
N ILE A 229 -10.91 8.59 -11.64
CA ILE A 229 -10.39 9.89 -11.26
C ILE A 229 -8.88 9.71 -11.03
N GLY A 230 -8.08 10.26 -11.93
CA GLY A 230 -6.63 10.27 -11.78
C GLY A 230 -6.19 11.40 -10.85
N HIS A 231 -5.28 11.09 -9.92
CA HIS A 231 -4.62 12.04 -9.03
C HIS A 231 -3.12 11.76 -8.95
N ASP A 232 -2.36 12.69 -8.39
CA ASP A 232 -0.90 12.58 -8.16
C ASP A 232 -0.52 12.25 -6.69
N ALA A 233 -1.52 12.09 -5.82
CA ALA A 233 -1.36 11.60 -4.44
C ALA A 233 -0.97 10.12 -4.37
#